data_AF-A0A3B8MCU4-F1
#
_entry.id   AF-A0A3B8MCU4-F1
#
_cell.length_a   1.000
_cell.length_b   1.000
_cell.length_c   1.000
_cell.angle_alpha   90.00
_cell.angle_beta   90.00
_cell.angle_gamma   90.00
#
_symmetry.space_group_name_H-M   'P 1'
#
loop_
_entity.id
_entity.type
_entity.pdbx_description
1 polymer ?
#
loop_
_entity_poly.entity_id
_entity_poly.type
_entity_poly.pdbx_seq_one_letter_code
_entity_poly.pdbx_strand_id
1 'polypeptide(L)'
;MRRVEVQPHWAKSFPRNPLEDWWLPRTSGAGDFDDEPTPEEREALIDAVGACMQDAVLDEVDQAVLETILIAQCSLRWAADMTGIPKTTVARRRDGLLERLKECLETEPTVMAYLEKHL
;
A
#
# COMPACT_ATOMS: atom_id res chain seq x y z
N MET A 1 -15.82 44.11 -21.22
CA MET A 1 -15.36 42.89 -21.92
C MET A 1 -15.29 41.77 -20.90
N ARG A 2 -16.16 40.74 -20.96
CA ARG A 2 -16.11 39.58 -20.04
C ARG A 2 -15.16 38.54 -20.63
N ARG A 3 -14.14 38.15 -19.87
CA ARG A 3 -13.23 37.05 -20.19
C ARG A 3 -14.04 35.76 -20.14
N VAL A 4 -14.22 35.09 -21.27
CA VAL A 4 -14.78 33.74 -21.29
C VAL A 4 -13.62 32.81 -20.96
N GLU A 5 -13.61 32.30 -19.73
CA GLU A 5 -12.69 31.23 -19.33
C GLU A 5 -13.13 29.94 -20.03
N VAL A 6 -12.39 29.58 -21.07
CA VAL A 6 -12.56 28.28 -21.74
C VAL A 6 -11.85 27.26 -20.88
N GLN A 7 -12.61 26.55 -20.03
CA GLN A 7 -12.07 25.40 -19.32
C GLN A 7 -11.69 24.31 -20.34
N PRO A 8 -10.50 23.71 -20.21
CA PRO A 8 -10.06 22.67 -21.11
C PRO A 8 -10.93 21.42 -20.97
N HIS A 9 -11.16 20.71 -22.07
CA HIS A 9 -12.09 19.58 -22.17
C HIS A 9 -11.80 18.42 -21.19
N TRP A 10 -10.59 18.31 -20.65
CA TRP A 10 -10.23 17.34 -19.60
C TRP A 10 -10.82 17.69 -18.22
N ALA A 11 -11.27 18.93 -17.99
CA ALA A 11 -11.86 19.36 -16.72
C ALA A 11 -13.28 18.84 -16.47
N LYS A 12 -13.94 18.25 -17.48
CA LYS A 12 -15.30 17.69 -17.37
C LYS A 12 -15.35 16.24 -16.89
N SER A 13 -14.19 15.61 -16.75
CA SER A 13 -14.07 14.20 -16.38
C SER A 13 -12.99 14.04 -15.32
N PHE A 14 -13.16 14.75 -14.20
CA PHE A 14 -12.59 14.31 -12.94
C PHE A 14 -13.44 13.13 -12.44
N PRO A 15 -12.96 11.87 -12.47
CA PRO A 15 -13.49 10.89 -11.56
C PRO A 15 -13.01 11.32 -10.17
N ARG A 16 -13.96 11.69 -9.30
CA ARG A 16 -13.86 11.91 -7.84
C ARG A 16 -12.49 12.35 -7.31
N ASN A 17 -12.43 13.55 -6.73
CA ASN A 17 -11.26 14.02 -5.98
C ASN A 17 -10.84 12.93 -4.97
N PRO A 18 -9.69 12.28 -5.17
CA PRO A 18 -9.28 11.17 -4.32
C PRO A 18 -9.00 11.61 -2.88
N LEU A 19 -8.67 12.89 -2.68
CA LEU A 19 -8.48 13.47 -1.34
C LEU A 19 -9.80 13.68 -0.58
N GLU A 20 -10.95 13.67 -1.25
CA GLU A 20 -12.25 13.92 -0.61
C GLU A 20 -13.01 12.65 -0.21
N ASP A 21 -12.73 11.51 -0.85
CA ASP A 21 -13.57 10.29 -0.75
C ASP A 21 -12.86 9.11 -0.04
N TRP A 22 -11.54 9.19 0.18
CA TRP A 22 -10.77 8.06 0.76
C TRP A 22 -10.73 8.02 2.30
N TRP A 23 -11.17 9.07 2.98
CA TRP A 23 -11.08 9.19 4.44
C TRP A 23 -12.40 8.96 5.18
N LEU A 24 -13.55 8.86 4.49
CA LEU A 24 -14.81 8.51 5.16
C LEU A 24 -14.79 7.02 5.50
N PRO A 25 -14.79 6.63 6.79
CA PRO A 25 -14.91 5.23 7.16
C PRO A 25 -16.24 4.72 6.61
N ARG A 26 -16.21 3.60 5.87
CA ARG A 26 -17.43 2.83 5.57
C ARG A 26 -17.95 2.25 6.89
N THR A 27 -18.67 3.05 7.64
CA THR A 27 -19.40 2.59 8.82
C THR A 27 -20.55 1.73 8.35
N SER A 28 -20.49 0.42 8.63
CA SER A 28 -21.62 -0.48 8.94
C SER A 28 -21.12 -1.92 9.01
N GLY A 29 -20.38 -2.20 10.07
CA GLY A 29 -19.87 -3.51 10.42
C GLY A 29 -19.20 -3.40 11.79
N ALA A 30 -19.96 -2.98 12.79
CA ALA A 30 -19.55 -3.07 14.19
C ALA A 30 -19.49 -4.56 14.56
N GLY A 31 -18.40 -5.22 14.18
CA GLY A 31 -17.87 -6.30 14.98
C GLY A 31 -17.11 -5.65 16.12
N ASP A 32 -17.44 -6.00 17.36
CA ASP A 32 -16.59 -5.73 18.51
C ASP A 32 -15.22 -6.37 18.24
N PHE A 33 -14.27 -5.59 17.75
CA PHE A 33 -12.85 -5.96 17.77
C PHE A 33 -12.34 -5.57 19.16
N ASP A 34 -12.72 -6.33 20.17
CA ASP A 34 -12.33 -6.15 21.58
C ASP A 34 -10.83 -6.46 21.86
N ASP A 35 -10.00 -6.54 20.82
CA ASP A 35 -8.59 -6.90 20.93
C ASP A 35 -7.76 -6.01 19.97
N GLU A 36 -7.92 -4.69 20.10
CA GLU A 36 -7.05 -3.74 19.43
C GLU A 36 -5.66 -3.80 20.12
N PRO A 37 -4.55 -3.91 19.36
CA PRO A 37 -3.22 -3.97 19.96
C PRO A 37 -2.98 -2.73 20.81
N THR A 38 -2.35 -2.94 21.96
CA THR A 38 -1.86 -1.85 22.79
C THR A 38 -0.91 -0.97 21.96
N PRO A 39 -0.72 0.32 22.33
CA PRO A 39 0.21 1.20 21.62
C PRO A 39 1.62 0.61 21.49
N GLU A 40 2.10 -0.10 22.52
CA GLU A 40 3.40 -0.78 22.54
C GLU A 40 3.44 -1.97 21.57
N GLU A 41 2.42 -2.82 21.57
CA GLU A 41 2.30 -3.93 20.61
C GLU A 41 2.22 -3.41 19.16
N ARG A 42 1.48 -2.31 18.93
CA ARG A 42 1.38 -1.67 17.62
C ARG A 42 2.73 -1.14 17.15
N GLU A 43 3.50 -0.48 18.01
CA GLU A 43 4.83 0.02 17.66
C GLU A 43 5.78 -1.13 17.33
N ALA A 44 5.80 -2.18 18.17
CA ALA A 44 6.60 -3.38 17.92
C ALA A 44 6.25 -4.06 16.58
N LEU A 45 4.96 -4.12 16.23
CA LEU A 45 4.50 -4.67 14.95
C LEU A 45 4.92 -3.79 13.76
N ILE A 46 4.81 -2.46 13.89
CA ILE A 46 5.25 -1.53 12.85
C ILE A 46 6.75 -1.68 12.60
N ASP A 47 7.55 -1.77 13.66
CA ASP A 47 9.00 -1.94 13.55
C ASP A 47 9.36 -3.29 12.92
N ALA A 48 8.72 -4.37 13.36
CA ALA A 48 8.94 -5.71 12.83
C ALA A 48 8.57 -5.81 11.34
N VAL A 49 7.39 -5.31 10.95
CA VAL A 49 6.96 -5.28 9.55
C VAL A 49 7.85 -4.35 8.73
N GLY A 50 8.24 -3.19 9.27
CA GLY A 50 9.13 -2.23 8.63
C GLY A 50 10.50 -2.83 8.34
N ALA A 51 11.08 -3.58 9.29
CA ALA A 51 12.33 -4.31 9.10
C ALA A 51 12.19 -5.35 7.98
N CYS A 52 11.13 -6.17 8.00
CA CYS A 52 10.88 -7.14 6.93
C CYS A 52 10.70 -6.49 5.56
N MET A 53 10.06 -5.32 5.49
CA MET A 53 9.93 -4.56 4.24
C MET A 53 11.28 -4.08 3.71
N GLN A 54 12.17 -3.62 4.59
CA GLN A 54 13.51 -3.20 4.20
C GLN A 54 14.35 -4.39 3.71
N ASP A 55 14.31 -5.52 4.41
CA ASP A 55 15.06 -6.72 4.05
C ASP A 55 14.56 -7.37 2.74
N ALA A 56 13.26 -7.26 2.45
CA ALA A 56 12.69 -7.80 1.22
C ALA A 56 13.05 -6.99 -0.04
N VAL A 57 13.45 -5.72 0.10
CA VAL A 57 13.85 -4.85 -1.02
C VAL A 57 15.32 -5.07 -1.35
N LEU A 58 15.59 -5.54 -2.57
CA LEU A 58 16.96 -5.86 -3.00
C LEU A 58 17.61 -4.74 -3.84
N ASP A 59 16.80 -3.92 -4.49
CA ASP A 59 17.27 -2.83 -5.36
C ASP A 59 16.21 -1.72 -5.51
N GLU A 60 16.58 -0.69 -6.27
CA GLU A 60 15.72 0.47 -6.55
C GLU A 60 14.43 0.11 -7.31
N VAL A 61 14.43 -0.99 -8.07
CA VAL A 61 13.23 -1.45 -8.78
C VAL A 61 12.24 -2.07 -7.79
N ASP A 62 12.73 -2.88 -6.85
CA ASP A 62 11.91 -3.40 -5.76
C ASP A 62 11.38 -2.27 -4.89
N GLN A 63 12.19 -1.25 -4.59
CA GLN A 63 11.75 -0.06 -3.87
C GLN A 63 10.61 0.65 -4.60
N ALA A 64 10.76 0.90 -5.90
CA ALA A 64 9.72 1.54 -6.69
C ALA A 64 8.43 0.70 -6.75
N VAL A 65 8.55 -0.63 -6.81
CA VAL A 65 7.40 -1.54 -6.78
C VAL A 65 6.72 -1.53 -5.41
N LEU A 66 7.49 -1.54 -4.31
CA LEU A 66 6.98 -1.45 -2.95
C LEU A 66 6.14 -0.17 -2.77
N GLU A 67 6.72 0.98 -3.11
CA GLU A 67 6.07 2.29 -2.97
C GLU A 67 4.82 2.41 -3.85
N THR A 68 4.92 2.03 -5.13
CA THR A 68 3.82 2.23 -6.06
C THR A 68 2.74 1.15 -5.91
N ILE A 69 3.08 -0.13 -5.81
CA ILE A 69 2.09 -1.21 -5.82
C ILE A 69 1.57 -1.53 -4.43
N LEU A 70 2.45 -1.64 -3.42
CA LEU A 70 2.02 -2.11 -2.09
C LEU A 70 1.54 -0.97 -1.20
N ILE A 71 2.26 0.16 -1.20
CA ILE A 71 1.92 1.31 -0.35
C ILE A 71 0.82 2.15 -1.02
N ALA A 72 1.06 2.65 -2.23
CA ALA A 72 0.12 3.52 -2.94
C ALA A 72 -1.04 2.77 -3.64
N GLN A 73 -1.03 1.43 -3.63
CA GLN A 73 -2.05 0.57 -4.24
C GLN A 73 -2.35 0.89 -5.71
N CYS A 74 -1.32 1.29 -6.45
CA CYS A 74 -1.42 1.62 -7.85
C CYS A 74 -1.76 0.39 -8.70
N SER A 75 -2.47 0.60 -9.80
CA SER A 75 -2.55 -0.44 -10.83
C SER A 75 -1.18 -0.68 -11.46
N LEU A 76 -0.92 -1.90 -11.92
CA LEU A 76 0.31 -2.24 -12.64
C LEU A 76 0.59 -1.35 -13.86
N ARG A 77 -0.47 -0.87 -14.54
CA ARG A 77 -0.31 0.06 -15.67
C ARG A 77 0.21 1.41 -15.16
N TRP A 78 -0.41 1.96 -14.12
CA TRP A 78 -0.01 3.27 -13.60
C TRP A 78 1.38 3.24 -12.97
N ALA A 79 1.74 2.15 -12.27
CA ALA A 79 3.10 1.96 -11.75
C ALA A 79 4.15 1.91 -12.88
N ALA A 80 3.84 1.22 -13.99
CA ALA A 80 4.74 1.18 -15.15
C ALA A 80 4.92 2.57 -15.79
N ASP A 81 3.82 3.33 -15.90
CA ASP A 81 3.86 4.69 -16.46
C ASP A 81 4.66 5.66 -15.56
N MET A 82 4.54 5.54 -14.23
CA MET A 82 5.25 6.41 -13.28
C MET A 82 6.75 6.09 -13.17
N THR A 83 7.10 4.81 -13.17
CA THR A 83 8.48 4.34 -12.93
C THR A 83 9.29 4.19 -14.21
N GLY A 84 8.62 4.16 -15.37
CA GLY A 84 9.24 3.80 -16.65
C GLY A 84 9.61 2.31 -16.77
N ILE A 85 9.24 1.50 -15.78
CA ILE A 85 9.55 0.07 -15.72
C ILE A 85 8.48 -0.72 -16.48
N PRO A 86 8.84 -1.67 -17.36
CA PRO A 86 7.85 -2.46 -18.07
C PRO A 86 6.88 -3.17 -17.13
N LYS A 87 5.59 -3.15 -17.46
CA LYS A 87 4.51 -3.75 -16.64
C LYS A 87 4.78 -5.21 -16.25
N THR A 88 5.34 -5.99 -17.17
CA THR A 88 5.70 -7.41 -16.93
C THR A 88 6.81 -7.54 -15.89
N THR A 89 7.78 -6.61 -15.90
CA THR A 89 8.83 -6.52 -14.89
C THR A 89 8.24 -6.13 -13.54
N VAL A 90 7.41 -5.07 -13.48
CA VAL A 90 6.73 -4.65 -12.23
C VAL A 90 5.95 -5.81 -11.60
N ALA A 91 5.19 -6.56 -12.41
CA ALA A 91 4.44 -7.72 -11.92
C ALA A 91 5.35 -8.81 -11.33
N ARG A 92 6.43 -9.19 -12.04
CA ARG A 92 7.38 -10.19 -11.55
C ARG A 92 8.10 -9.75 -10.28
N ARG A 93 8.51 -8.48 -10.20
CA ARG A 93 9.19 -7.92 -9.03
C ARG A 93 8.26 -7.87 -7.84
N ARG A 94 6.99 -7.47 -8.03
CA ARG A 94 5.95 -7.53 -7.01
C ARG A 94 5.81 -8.95 -6.45
N ASP A 95 5.69 -9.95 -7.33
CA ASP A 95 5.47 -11.33 -6.89
C ASP A 95 6.65 -11.85 -6.07
N GLY A 96 7.89 -11.62 -6.53
CA GLY A 96 9.08 -12.01 -5.76
C GLY A 96 9.24 -11.23 -4.45
N LEU A 97 8.84 -9.95 -4.42
CA LEU A 97 8.88 -9.13 -3.20
C LEU A 97 7.83 -9.61 -2.18
N LEU A 98 6.63 -9.99 -2.63
CA LEU A 98 5.60 -10.58 -1.77
C LEU A 98 6.05 -11.93 -1.18
N GLU A 99 6.75 -12.76 -1.97
CA GLU A 99 7.27 -14.04 -1.48
C GLU A 99 8.32 -13.83 -0.38
N ARG A 100 9.28 -12.92 -0.58
CA ARG A 100 10.28 -12.57 0.44
C ARG A 100 9.67 -11.92 1.68
N LEU A 101 8.71 -11.02 1.50
CA LEU A 101 7.97 -10.43 2.62
C LEU A 101 7.26 -11.49 3.44
N LYS A 102 6.59 -12.43 2.76
CA LYS A 102 5.90 -13.54 3.40
C LYS A 102 6.87 -14.39 4.21
N GLU A 103 7.99 -14.80 3.61
CA GLU A 103 9.02 -15.59 4.30
C GLU A 103 9.54 -14.86 5.55
N CYS A 104 9.83 -13.55 5.45
CA CYS A 104 10.29 -12.77 6.60
C CYS A 104 9.24 -12.71 7.70
N LEU A 105 7.99 -12.37 7.36
CA LEU A 105 6.90 -12.24 8.32
C LEU A 105 6.53 -13.58 9.00
N GLU A 106 6.65 -14.70 8.29
CA GLU A 106 6.43 -16.04 8.86
C GLU A 106 7.54 -16.45 9.84
N THR A 107 8.73 -15.87 9.73
CA THR A 107 9.84 -16.09 10.65
C THR A 107 9.91 -15.09 11.81
N GLU A 108 9.21 -13.95 11.68
CA GLU A 108 9.28 -12.86 12.63
C GLU A 108 8.43 -13.15 13.88
N PRO A 109 9.04 -13.35 15.07
CA PRO A 109 8.32 -13.81 16.26
C PRO A 109 7.22 -12.85 16.70
N THR A 110 7.46 -11.54 16.57
CA THR A 110 6.52 -10.48 16.97
C THR A 110 5.23 -10.56 16.15
N VAL A 111 5.37 -10.77 14.84
CA VAL A 111 4.25 -10.86 13.90
C VAL A 111 3.50 -12.17 14.10
N MET A 112 4.21 -13.29 14.26
CA MET A 112 3.59 -14.60 14.49
C MET A 112 2.82 -14.66 15.81
N ALA A 113 3.37 -14.11 16.91
CA ALA A 113 2.67 -14.03 18.19
C ALA A 113 1.37 -13.23 18.10
N TYR A 114 1.38 -12.13 17.33
CA TYR A 114 0.17 -11.36 17.06
C TYR A 114 -0.83 -12.16 16.23
N LEU A 115 -0.40 -12.83 15.16
CA LEU A 115 -1.28 -13.65 14.34
C LEU A 115 -1.92 -14.80 15.14
N GLU A 116 -1.18 -15.47 16.02
CA GLU A 116 -1.70 -16.52 16.89
C GLU A 116 -2.75 -16.01 17.89
N LYS A 117 -2.64 -14.77 18.34
CA LYS A 117 -3.59 -14.14 19.26
C LYS A 117 -4.93 -13.81 18.58
N HIS A 118 -4.90 -13.51 17.28
CA HIS A 118 -6.04 -12.97 16.54
C HIS A 118 -6.62 -13.91 15.45
N LEU A 119 -6.13 -15.15 15.35
CA LEU A 119 -6.66 -16.23 14.49
C LEU A 119 -7.53 -17.21 15.29
#